data_AF-A0A529SQN8-F1
#
_entry.id   AF-A0A529SQN8-F1
#
_cell.length_a   1.000
_cell.length_b   1.000
_cell.length_c   1.000
_cell.angle_alpha   90.00
_cell.angle_beta   90.00
_cell.angle_gamma   90.00
#
_symmetry.space_group_name_H-M   'P 1'
#
loop_
_entity.id
_entity.type
_entity.pdbx_description
1 polymer ?
#
loop_
_entity_poly.entity_id
_entity_poly.type
_entity_poly.pdbx_seq_one_letter_code
_entity_poly.pdbx_strand_id
1 'polypeptide(L)'
;LRSFLSAFTPVAPTGEAGPGDIDTSFADRINLDLRLSAAHAMAGPVQLADVAATAQVKNGLAVFDISDASAFNGTIQSSLRFDRKPEGTQVELRLLASDVDTGAFATAVGMTRLVPAGTGTVSVILKGPGKAW
;
A
#
# COMPACT_ATOMS: atom_id res chain seq x y z
N LEU A 1 14.00 9.38 1.73
CA LEU A 1 12.88 8.44 2.01
C LEU A 1 13.13 7.53 3.22
N ARG A 2 14.25 6.78 3.28
CA ARG A 2 14.60 5.93 4.45
C ARG A 2 14.56 6.66 5.80
N SER A 3 15.03 7.92 5.84
CA SER A 3 15.06 8.74 7.06
C SER A 3 13.69 9.25 7.54
N PHE A 4 12.69 9.30 6.66
CA PHE A 4 11.33 9.70 7.03
C PHE A 4 10.58 8.49 7.61
N LEU A 5 10.76 7.31 7.01
CA LEU A 5 10.16 6.07 7.50
C LEU A 5 10.68 5.65 8.89
N SER A 6 11.95 5.94 9.20
CA SER A 6 12.52 5.65 10.53
C SER A 6 11.95 6.51 11.66
N ALA A 7 11.34 7.66 11.36
CA ALA A 7 10.70 8.51 12.37
C ALA A 7 9.33 7.98 12.82
N PHE A 8 8.74 7.07 12.03
CA PHE A 8 7.42 6.47 12.28
C PHE A 8 7.46 4.96 12.52
N THR A 9 8.65 4.35 12.47
CA THR A 9 8.83 2.94 12.83
C THR A 9 9.32 2.91 14.28
N PRO A 10 8.61 2.26 15.22
CA PRO A 10 9.16 2.04 16.55
C PRO A 10 10.43 1.22 16.37
N VAL A 11 11.57 1.76 16.80
CA VAL A 11 12.79 0.97 16.91
C VAL A 11 12.49 -0.12 17.93
N ALA A 12 12.33 -1.36 17.46
CA ALA A 12 12.16 -2.50 18.35
C ALA A 12 13.34 -2.52 19.33
N PRO A 13 13.11 -2.69 20.64
CA PRO A 13 14.21 -2.86 21.57
C PRO A 13 15.01 -4.08 21.10
N THR A 14 16.31 -3.87 20.92
CA THR A 14 17.27 -4.94 20.65
C THR A 14 17.26 -5.92 21.83
N GLY A 15 16.45 -6.95 21.72
CA GLY A 15 16.29 -7.98 22.73
C GLY A 15 15.29 -9.03 22.26
N GLU A 16 15.84 -10.13 21.72
CA GLU A 16 15.22 -11.44 21.50
C GLU A 16 13.69 -11.52 21.67
N ALA A 17 12.95 -11.11 20.64
CA ALA A 17 11.59 -11.56 20.41
C ALA A 17 11.49 -12.03 18.95
N GLY A 18 11.06 -13.27 18.75
CA GLY A 18 10.82 -13.84 17.43
C GLY A 18 9.74 -13.07 16.65
N PRO A 19 9.44 -13.46 15.40
CA PRO A 19 8.41 -12.81 14.59
C PRO A 19 7.02 -13.13 15.15
N GLY A 20 6.60 -12.37 16.16
CA GLY A 20 5.32 -12.53 16.83
C GLY A 20 5.08 -11.33 17.73
N ASP A 21 4.04 -10.58 17.41
CA ASP A 21 3.45 -9.50 18.20
C ASP A 21 4.23 -8.18 18.26
N ILE A 22 4.05 -7.38 17.20
CA ILE A 22 4.18 -5.92 17.29
C ILE A 22 3.09 -5.45 18.26
N ASP A 23 3.45 -4.79 19.36
CA ASP A 23 2.46 -4.16 20.27
C ASP A 23 1.76 -3.02 19.53
N THR A 24 0.47 -3.22 19.29
CA THR A 24 -0.35 -2.37 18.42
C THR A 24 -1.15 -1.31 19.17
N SER A 25 -1.04 -1.29 20.50
CA SER A 25 -1.74 -0.35 21.38
C SER A 25 -1.30 1.10 21.18
N PHE A 26 -0.17 1.32 20.52
CA PHE A 26 0.29 2.66 20.14
C PHE A 26 -0.59 3.31 19.06
N ALA A 27 -1.17 2.53 18.15
CA ALA A 27 -2.08 3.05 17.12
C ALA A 27 -3.38 3.61 17.73
N ASP A 28 -3.81 3.08 18.88
CA ASP A 28 -4.98 3.59 19.62
C ASP A 28 -4.70 4.95 20.30
N ARG A 29 -3.43 5.35 20.39
CA ARG A 29 -2.98 6.62 20.99
C ARG A 29 -2.61 7.67 19.96
N ILE A 30 -2.62 7.32 18.67
CA ILE A 30 -2.21 8.22 17.59
C ILE A 30 -3.37 8.51 16.66
N ASN A 31 -3.62 9.81 16.50
CA ASN A 31 -4.41 10.34 15.40
C ASN A 31 -3.43 10.92 14.37
N LEU A 32 -3.31 10.24 13.24
CA LEU A 32 -2.43 10.66 12.14
C LEU A 32 -3.29 10.86 10.89
N ASP A 33 -3.08 11.98 10.21
CA ASP A 33 -3.51 12.24 8.84
C ASP A 33 -2.30 12.81 8.10
N LEU A 34 -1.76 12.02 7.18
CA LEU A 34 -0.65 12.40 6.32
C LEU A 34 -1.15 12.47 4.88
N ARG A 35 -0.83 13.58 4.22
CA ARG A 35 -1.01 13.73 2.77
C ARG A 35 0.36 13.89 2.13
N LEU A 36 0.62 13.09 1.12
CA LEU A 36 1.87 13.04 0.40
C LEU A 36 1.60 13.31 -1.07
N SER A 37 2.37 14.24 -1.64
CA SER A 37 2.44 14.43 -3.08
C SER A 37 3.90 14.31 -3.53
N ALA A 38 4.15 13.54 -4.57
CA ALA A 38 5.49 13.30 -5.08
C ALA A 38 5.49 13.20 -6.60
N ALA A 39 6.47 13.83 -7.24
CA ALA A 39 6.67 13.68 -8.67
C ALA A 39 6.93 12.22 -9.06
N HIS A 40 7.66 11.48 -8.22
CA HIS A 40 7.94 10.07 -8.42
C HIS A 40 7.95 9.28 -7.10
N ALA A 41 7.50 8.03 -7.13
CA ALA A 41 7.65 7.06 -6.06
C ALA A 41 7.97 5.67 -6.62
N MET A 42 8.50 4.78 -5.77
CA MET A 42 8.78 3.39 -6.14
C MET A 42 7.89 2.44 -5.35
N ALA A 43 7.21 1.53 -6.05
CA ALA A 43 6.44 0.42 -5.49
C ALA A 43 7.06 -0.90 -5.99
N GLY A 44 7.99 -1.46 -5.22
CA GLY A 44 8.82 -2.56 -5.70
C GLY A 44 9.62 -2.14 -6.95
N PRO A 45 9.58 -2.92 -8.06
CA PRO A 45 10.26 -2.56 -9.30
C PRO A 45 9.51 -1.50 -10.13
N VAL A 46 8.29 -1.14 -9.75
CA VAL A 46 7.45 -0.20 -10.51
C VAL A 46 7.72 1.23 -10.05
N GLN A 47 8.05 2.09 -11.00
CA GLN A 47 8.08 3.54 -10.78
C GLN A 47 6.69 4.12 -11.06
N LEU A 48 6.17 4.86 -10.08
CA LEU A 48 4.96 5.68 -10.21
C LEU A 48 5.38 7.13 -10.42
N ALA A 49 4.60 7.87 -11.20
CA ALA A 49 4.71 9.32 -11.34
C ALA A 49 3.44 10.02 -10.85
N ASP A 50 3.54 11.32 -10.59
CA ASP A 50 2.43 12.19 -10.20
C ASP A 50 1.60 11.65 -9.02
N VAL A 51 2.30 11.14 -8.01
CA VAL A 51 1.69 10.41 -6.90
C VAL A 51 1.01 11.37 -5.93
N ALA A 52 -0.27 11.14 -5.69
CA ALA A 52 -1.05 11.69 -4.59
C ALA A 52 -1.51 10.56 -3.66
N ALA A 53 -1.06 10.59 -2.41
CA ALA A 53 -1.34 9.55 -1.43
C ALA A 53 -1.75 10.12 -0.08
N THR A 54 -2.53 9.34 0.67
CA THR A 54 -2.88 9.64 2.06
C THR A 54 -2.63 8.43 2.97
N ALA A 55 -2.26 8.71 4.22
CA ALA A 55 -2.18 7.71 5.27
C ALA A 55 -2.90 8.25 6.51
N GLN A 56 -3.89 7.51 6.98
CA GLN A 56 -4.73 7.91 8.10
C GLN A 56 -4.76 6.79 9.15
N VAL A 57 -4.56 7.14 10.41
CA VAL A 57 -4.73 6.23 11.56
C VAL A 57 -5.59 6.93 12.59
N LYS A 58 -6.71 6.30 12.93
CA LYS A 58 -7.68 6.83 13.91
C LYS A 58 -8.59 5.74 14.43
N ASN A 59 -8.74 5.62 15.75
CA ASN A 59 -9.76 4.77 16.40
C ASN A 59 -9.76 3.31 15.88
N GLY A 60 -8.60 2.67 15.82
CA GLY A 60 -8.49 1.28 15.33
C GLY A 60 -8.63 1.11 13.81
N LEU A 61 -8.84 2.21 13.07
CA LEU A 61 -8.82 2.23 11.62
C LEU A 61 -7.47 2.75 11.12
N ALA A 62 -6.81 2.00 10.24
CA ALA A 62 -5.69 2.47 9.45
C ALA A 62 -6.04 2.38 7.96
N VAL A 63 -5.80 3.45 7.22
CA VAL A 63 -6.06 3.54 5.77
C VAL A 63 -4.82 4.12 5.08
N PHE A 64 -4.38 3.47 4.02
CA PHE A 64 -3.38 3.99 3.09
C PHE A 64 -3.97 4.00 1.69
N ASP A 65 -4.07 5.18 1.10
CA ASP A 65 -4.64 5.38 -0.24
C ASP A 65 -3.61 6.03 -1.16
N ILE A 66 -3.47 5.50 -2.37
CA ILE A 66 -2.94 6.22 -3.54
C ILE A 66 -4.18 6.61 -4.34
N SER A 67 -4.57 7.87 -4.27
CA SER A 67 -5.77 8.39 -4.93
C SER A 67 -5.52 8.69 -6.40
N ASP A 68 -4.29 9.01 -6.76
CA ASP A 68 -3.87 9.23 -8.13
C ASP A 68 -2.37 8.94 -8.27
N ALA A 69 -2.00 8.30 -9.36
CA ALA A 69 -0.63 8.04 -9.77
C ALA A 69 -0.65 7.56 -11.22
N SER A 70 0.41 7.82 -11.96
CA SER A 70 0.59 7.33 -13.33
C SER A 70 1.70 6.27 -13.39
N ALA A 71 1.48 5.22 -14.19
CA ALA A 71 2.48 4.21 -14.51
C ALA A 71 2.09 3.51 -15.81
N PHE A 72 3.09 3.08 -16.59
CA PHE A 72 2.86 2.30 -17.82
C PHE A 72 1.85 2.96 -18.77
N ASN A 73 1.91 4.29 -18.91
CA ASN A 73 0.99 5.10 -19.73
C ASN A 73 -0.48 5.08 -19.29
N GLY A 74 -0.78 4.53 -18.10
CA GLY A 74 -2.10 4.48 -17.49
C GLY A 74 -2.14 5.14 -16.11
N THR A 75 -3.29 5.00 -15.45
CA THR A 75 -3.53 5.51 -14.09
C THR A 75 -3.64 4.37 -13.08
N ILE A 76 -3.13 4.61 -11.88
CA ILE A 76 -3.10 3.65 -10.78
C ILE A 76 -3.74 4.27 -9.55
N GLN A 77 -4.74 3.59 -8.99
CA GLN A 77 -5.35 3.90 -7.71
C GLN A 77 -5.30 2.66 -6.82
N SER A 78 -4.97 2.84 -5.55
CA SER A 78 -4.97 1.73 -4.60
C SER A 78 -5.39 2.16 -3.21
N SER A 79 -6.04 1.28 -2.48
CA SER A 79 -6.44 1.48 -1.08
C SER A 79 -6.12 0.23 -0.28
N LEU A 80 -5.50 0.42 0.88
CA LEU A 80 -5.31 -0.63 1.89
C LEU A 80 -5.93 -0.15 3.19
N ARG A 81 -6.92 -0.88 3.68
CA ARG A 81 -7.65 -0.57 4.90
C ARG A 81 -7.52 -1.70 5.91
N PHE A 82 -7.15 -1.37 7.13
CA PHE A 82 -7.20 -2.23 8.31
C PHE A 82 -8.25 -1.68 9.28
N ASP A 83 -9.22 -2.50 9.64
CA ASP A 83 -10.32 -2.16 10.54
C ASP A 83 -10.27 -3.10 11.74
N ARG A 84 -9.72 -2.62 12.86
CA ARG A 84 -9.60 -3.40 14.09
C ARG A 84 -10.94 -3.43 14.81
N LYS A 85 -11.48 -4.63 14.98
CA LYS A 85 -12.71 -4.89 15.72
C LYS A 85 -12.46 -5.83 16.89
N PRO A 86 -13.34 -5.87 17.91
CA PRO A 86 -13.23 -6.81 19.02
C PRO A 86 -13.11 -8.28 18.57
N GLU A 87 -13.79 -8.64 17.48
CA GLU A 87 -13.77 -9.98 16.88
C GLU A 87 -12.53 -10.28 16.00
N GLY A 88 -11.65 -9.31 15.79
CA GLY A 88 -10.45 -9.42 14.96
C GLY A 88 -10.32 -8.30 13.93
N THR A 89 -9.14 -8.20 13.32
CA THR A 89 -8.87 -7.17 12.30
C THR A 89 -9.43 -7.61 10.95
N GLN A 90 -10.17 -6.73 10.27
CA GLN A 90 -10.59 -6.90 8.89
C GLN A 90 -9.67 -6.09 7.97
N VAL A 91 -9.26 -6.69 6.86
CA VAL A 91 -8.41 -6.07 5.86
C VAL A 91 -9.15 -6.00 4.54
N GLU A 92 -9.07 -4.84 3.90
CA GLU A 92 -9.56 -4.63 2.54
C GLU A 92 -8.45 -4.02 1.70
N LEU A 93 -8.13 -4.65 0.58
CA LEU A 93 -7.23 -4.14 -0.45
C LEU A 93 -8.06 -3.87 -1.70
N ARG A 94 -7.90 -2.68 -2.27
CA ARG A 94 -8.46 -2.31 -3.57
C ARG A 94 -7.33 -1.82 -4.46
N LEU A 95 -7.32 -2.26 -5.71
CA LEU A 95 -6.42 -1.79 -6.75
C LEU A 95 -7.23 -1.58 -8.01
N LEU A 96 -7.07 -0.43 -8.64
CA LEU A 96 -7.55 -0.14 -9.98
C LEU A 96 -6.39 0.42 -10.79
N ALA A 97 -6.08 -0.26 -11.88
CA ALA A 97 -5.14 0.20 -12.88
C ALA A 97 -5.90 0.32 -14.20
N SER A 98 -5.96 1.51 -14.78
CA SER A 98 -6.73 1.78 -15.99
C SER A 98 -5.82 2.22 -17.12
N ASP A 99 -6.14 1.79 -18.33
CA ASP A 99 -5.42 2.16 -19.56
C ASP A 99 -3.91 1.88 -19.50
N VAL A 100 -3.53 0.81 -18.81
CA VAL A 100 -2.13 0.41 -18.63
C VAL A 100 -1.63 -0.32 -19.87
N ASP A 101 -0.42 0.02 -20.33
CA ASP A 101 0.35 -0.81 -21.25
C ASP A 101 0.73 -2.12 -20.54
N THR A 102 0.03 -3.18 -20.92
CA THR A 102 0.16 -4.51 -20.31
C THR A 102 1.48 -5.18 -20.64
N GLY A 103 2.12 -4.83 -21.76
CA GLY A 103 3.44 -5.33 -22.15
C GLY A 103 4.56 -4.70 -21.32
N ALA A 104 4.50 -3.39 -21.13
CA ALA A 104 5.43 -2.65 -20.27
C ALA A 104 5.29 -3.09 -18.80
N PHE A 105 4.05 -3.21 -18.30
CA PHE A 105 3.78 -3.74 -16.97
C PHE A 105 4.38 -5.13 -16.79
N ALA A 106 4.07 -6.06 -17.69
CA ALA A 106 4.54 -7.45 -17.62
C ALA A 106 6.07 -7.55 -17.58
N THR A 107 6.75 -6.75 -18.40
CA THR A 107 8.22 -6.66 -18.40
C THR A 107 8.74 -6.18 -17.05
N ALA A 108 8.15 -5.12 -16.48
CA ALA A 108 8.58 -4.55 -15.21
C ALA A 108 8.39 -5.50 -14.01
N VAL A 109 7.37 -6.37 -14.05
CA VAL A 109 7.11 -7.36 -13.00
C VAL A 109 7.70 -8.75 -13.29
N GLY A 110 8.47 -8.91 -14.38
CA GLY A 110 9.16 -10.15 -14.72
C GLY A 110 8.25 -11.27 -15.23
N MET A 111 7.09 -10.94 -15.81
CA MET A 111 6.24 -11.92 -16.49
C MET A 111 6.88 -12.38 -17.79
N THR A 112 7.23 -13.67 -17.86
CA THR A 112 7.95 -14.27 -19.00
C THR A 112 7.07 -15.09 -19.95
N ARG A 113 5.76 -15.18 -19.67
CA ARG A 113 4.79 -15.91 -20.50
C ARG A 113 4.04 -14.95 -21.42
N LEU A 114 3.33 -15.50 -22.41
CA LEU A 114 2.47 -14.75 -23.31
C LEU A 114 1.49 -13.86 -22.51
N VAL A 115 1.77 -12.56 -22.53
CA VAL A 115 0.89 -11.50 -22.05
C VAL A 115 0.31 -10.79 -23.27
N PRO A 116 -1.00 -10.48 -23.27
CA PRO A 116 -1.58 -9.64 -24.31
C PRO A 116 -0.80 -8.31 -24.36
N ALA A 117 -0.25 -7.96 -25.51
CA ALA A 117 0.34 -6.66 -25.74
C ALA A 117 -0.78 -5.69 -26.14
N GLY A 118 -0.95 -4.61 -25.38
CA GLY A 118 -1.97 -3.61 -25.61
C GLY A 118 -2.27 -2.79 -24.37
N THR A 119 -3.41 -2.12 -24.39
CA THR A 119 -3.93 -1.33 -23.27
C THR A 119 -4.97 -2.14 -22.52
N GLY A 120 -4.91 -2.15 -21.19
CA GLY A 120 -5.83 -2.92 -20.37
C GLY A 120 -6.16 -2.26 -19.03
N THR A 121 -7.28 -2.69 -18.46
CA THR A 121 -7.73 -2.29 -17.12
C THR A 121 -7.74 -3.50 -16.21
N VAL A 122 -7.18 -3.35 -15.02
CA VAL A 122 -7.13 -4.36 -13.96
C VAL A 122 -7.81 -3.80 -12.72
N SER A 123 -8.76 -4.54 -12.17
CA SER A 123 -9.43 -4.21 -10.92
C SER A 123 -9.37 -5.40 -9.97
N VAL A 124 -8.90 -5.16 -8.76
CA VAL A 124 -8.79 -6.18 -7.71
C VAL A 124 -9.42 -5.62 -6.44
N ILE A 125 -10.29 -6.42 -5.82
CA ILE A 125 -10.81 -6.16 -4.49
C ILE A 125 -10.64 -7.43 -3.68
N LEU A 126 -9.88 -7.35 -2.59
CA LEU A 126 -9.68 -8.44 -1.65
C LEU A 126 -10.18 -7.99 -0.28
N LYS A 127 -10.90 -8.86 0.41
CA LYS A 127 -11.42 -8.60 1.75
C LYS A 127 -11.36 -9.86 2.60
N GLY A 128 -10.92 -9.73 3.85
CA GLY A 128 -10.89 -10.86 4.77
C GLY A 128 -10.23 -10.54 6.11
N PRO A 129 -10.09 -11.55 6.99
CA PRO A 129 -9.44 -11.38 8.27
C PRO A 129 -7.93 -11.14 8.10
N GLY A 130 -7.40 -10.12 8.78
CA GLY A 130 -5.96 -9.84 8.88
C GLY A 130 -5.36 -10.46 10.13
N LYS A 131 -4.23 -11.16 9.98
CA LYS A 131 -3.51 -11.76 11.12
C LYS A 131 -2.55 -10.80 11.83
N ALA A 132 -2.12 -9.73 11.17
CA ALA A 132 -1.30 -8.65 11.71
C ALA A 132 -1.37 -7.42 10.76
N TRP A 133 -0.87 -6.28 11.22
CA TRP A 133 -0.57 -5.09 10.42
C TRP A 133 0.94 -4.84 10.46
#